data_AF-A0AAN8QPK7-F1
#
_entry.id   AF-A0AAN8QPK7-F1
#
_cell.length_a   1.000
_cell.length_b   1.000
_cell.length_c   1.000
_cell.angle_alpha   90.00
_cell.angle_beta   90.00
_cell.angle_gamma   90.00
#
_symmetry.space_group_name_H-M   'P 1'
#
loop_
_entity.id
_entity.type
_entity.pdbx_description
1 polymer ?
#
loop_
_entity_poly.entity_id
_entity_poly.type
_entity_poly.pdbx_seq_one_letter_code
_entity_poly.pdbx_strand_id
1 'polypeptide(L)'
;MTVNHPQSGAPCKISPRGASMIMRKVRDQPRTTRQDLVNDLKRAGTTVSKKTISNTLRRHGLKSCSARKVPLLKPAHVQAHLKFANDHLDDPEEEWEKVMWSDETIIELFGLNSTRRVWRKKKDEYNPKNTIPTMKHGGGNIILWGCFSAKGTGRLHRIEGRMDAAMYREILANNLLPSVRALKMGRVCVFQHDNDPKHTARATKEWLRKKHLKVLEWPSQSPDLNPIENLWRELKVRIAQQQPRSLKDLEKVCMEEWAKIPAAVCANLVKTYRKRIPGVRERTLIAVKPDGVQRRLVGQIMQRFEQRCFKLVGMKMLQAPEELLSQHYQELRMKPFYPSLLHYMTSGPIVVMVRVPASV
;
A
#
# COMPACT_ATOMS: atom_id res chain seq x y z
N MET A 1 30.17 46.03 0.65
CA MET A 1 29.65 44.71 1.05
C MET A 1 30.37 43.64 0.26
N THR A 2 31.22 42.84 0.89
CA THR A 2 31.95 41.75 0.24
C THR A 2 31.00 40.59 -0.02
N VAL A 3 30.74 40.32 -1.30
CA VAL A 3 29.93 39.18 -1.74
C VAL A 3 30.75 37.91 -1.54
N ASN A 4 30.40 37.09 -0.55
CA ASN A 4 30.98 35.76 -0.39
C ASN A 4 30.53 34.86 -1.55
N HIS A 5 31.41 34.67 -2.53
CA HIS A 5 31.23 33.64 -3.55
C HIS A 5 31.35 32.24 -2.92
N PRO A 6 30.58 31.23 -3.38
CA PRO A 6 30.73 29.87 -2.90
C PRO A 6 32.17 29.39 -3.17
N GLN A 7 32.88 28.99 -2.12
CA GLN A 7 34.19 28.36 -2.28
C GLN A 7 34.06 27.14 -3.19
N SER A 8 34.93 27.02 -4.19
CA SER A 8 34.95 25.89 -5.12
C SER A 8 35.28 24.61 -4.35
N GLY A 9 34.26 23.84 -4.00
CA GLY A 9 34.43 22.55 -3.33
C GLY A 9 35.29 21.59 -4.16
N ALA A 10 35.87 20.59 -3.50
CA ALA A 10 36.71 19.60 -4.16
C ALA A 10 35.99 18.96 -5.37
N PRO A 11 36.69 18.80 -6.52
CA PRO A 11 36.09 18.30 -7.74
C PRO A 11 35.44 16.94 -7.54
N CYS A 12 34.25 16.78 -8.12
CA CYS A 12 33.47 15.56 -7.96
C CYS A 12 34.19 14.39 -8.66
N LYS A 13 34.58 13.35 -7.89
CA LYS A 13 35.29 12.16 -8.42
C LYS A 13 34.54 11.40 -9.51
N ILE A 14 33.24 11.62 -9.66
CA ILE A 14 32.41 11.02 -10.70
C ILE A 14 32.12 12.10 -11.74
N SER A 15 32.56 11.86 -12.98
CA SER A 15 32.30 12.74 -14.12
C SER A 15 30.80 12.79 -14.47
N PRO A 16 30.33 13.83 -15.18
CA PRO A 16 28.94 13.88 -15.66
C PRO A 16 28.53 12.66 -16.48
N ARG A 17 29.47 12.12 -17.28
CA ARG A 17 29.28 10.87 -18.04
C ARG A 17 29.13 9.66 -17.10
N GLY A 18 29.98 9.55 -16.09
CA GLY A 18 29.89 8.49 -15.08
C GLY A 18 28.60 8.54 -14.28
N ALA A 19 28.16 9.74 -13.87
CA ALA A 19 26.88 9.93 -13.20
C ALA A 19 25.69 9.53 -14.09
N SER A 20 25.70 9.94 -15.37
CA SER A 20 24.67 9.55 -16.34
C SER A 20 24.60 8.03 -16.52
N MET A 21 25.76 7.36 -16.53
CA MET A 21 25.87 5.91 -16.64
C MET A 21 25.24 5.20 -15.43
N ILE A 22 25.53 5.70 -14.21
CA ILE A 22 24.91 5.22 -12.97
C ILE A 22 23.39 5.40 -13.02
N MET A 23 22.91 6.59 -13.41
CA MET A 23 21.49 6.90 -13.42
C MET A 23 20.73 6.04 -14.44
N ARG A 24 21.30 5.81 -15.63
CA ARG A 24 20.75 4.88 -16.63
C ARG A 24 20.64 3.47 -16.06
N LYS A 25 21.73 2.93 -15.50
CA LYS A 25 21.73 1.56 -14.97
C LYS A 25 20.74 1.38 -13.83
N VAL A 26 20.65 2.33 -12.90
CA VAL A 26 19.70 2.25 -11.78
C VAL A 26 18.25 2.41 -12.24
N ARG A 27 17.98 3.21 -13.28
CA ARG A 27 16.64 3.30 -13.87
C ARG A 27 16.22 2.00 -14.53
N ASP A 28 17.09 1.41 -15.33
CA ASP A 28 16.77 0.22 -16.12
C ASP A 28 16.83 -1.05 -15.26
N GLN A 29 17.68 -1.06 -14.23
CA GLN A 29 17.89 -2.18 -13.29
C GLN A 29 17.91 -1.68 -11.84
N PRO A 30 16.76 -1.35 -11.23
CA PRO A 30 16.70 -0.73 -9.89
C PRO A 30 17.19 -1.62 -8.75
N ARG A 31 17.42 -2.91 -9.00
CA ARG A 31 18.02 -3.87 -8.05
C ARG A 31 19.56 -3.85 -8.05
N THR A 32 20.19 -3.06 -8.94
CA THR A 32 21.66 -2.93 -9.02
C THR A 32 22.23 -2.50 -7.67
N THR A 33 23.25 -3.20 -7.19
CA THR A 33 23.87 -2.88 -5.89
C THR A 33 24.85 -1.72 -6.02
N ARG A 34 25.19 -1.11 -4.88
CA ARG A 34 26.26 -0.10 -4.83
C ARG A 34 27.61 -0.67 -5.27
N GLN A 35 27.85 -1.97 -5.06
CA GLN A 35 29.10 -2.61 -5.47
C GLN A 35 29.15 -2.76 -7.00
N ASP A 36 28.03 -3.13 -7.63
CA ASP A 36 27.95 -3.23 -9.09
C ASP A 36 28.27 -1.89 -9.75
N LEU A 37 27.74 -0.79 -9.22
CA LEU A 37 28.01 0.57 -9.71
C LEU A 37 29.48 0.98 -9.51
N VAL A 38 30.11 0.58 -8.40
CA VAL A 38 31.55 0.77 -8.21
C VAL A 38 32.33 0.00 -9.28
N ASN A 39 31.97 -1.25 -9.54
CA ASN A 39 32.63 -2.10 -10.51
C ASN A 39 32.46 -1.57 -11.95
N ASP A 40 31.29 -1.03 -12.29
CA ASP A 40 31.04 -0.40 -13.59
C ASP A 40 31.89 0.84 -13.82
N LEU A 41 31.99 1.71 -12.81
CA LEU A 41 32.85 2.89 -12.91
C LEU A 41 34.32 2.52 -12.95
N LYS A 42 34.74 1.50 -12.18
CA LYS A 42 36.11 0.98 -12.22
C LYS A 42 36.46 0.48 -13.63
N ARG A 43 35.54 -0.24 -14.29
CA ARG A 43 35.70 -0.66 -15.70
C ARG A 43 35.77 0.53 -16.67
N ALA A 44 35.07 1.62 -16.37
CA ALA A 44 35.14 2.88 -17.11
C ALA A 44 36.33 3.78 -16.70
N GLY A 45 37.33 3.25 -15.98
CA GLY A 45 38.54 3.97 -15.59
C GLY A 45 38.40 4.90 -14.38
N THR A 46 37.27 4.83 -13.65
CA THR A 46 36.98 5.69 -12.50
C THR A 46 36.86 4.89 -11.21
N THR A 47 37.83 5.03 -10.31
CA THR A 47 37.82 4.35 -9.01
C THR A 47 37.10 5.18 -7.95
N VAL A 48 36.02 4.65 -7.38
CA VAL A 48 35.23 5.31 -6.33
C VAL A 48 34.79 4.36 -5.24
N SER A 49 34.45 4.90 -4.06
CA SER A 49 33.90 4.12 -2.95
C SER A 49 32.37 3.98 -3.04
N LYS A 50 31.81 2.99 -2.35
CA LYS A 50 30.35 2.84 -2.16
C LYS A 50 29.70 4.09 -1.56
N LYS A 51 30.44 4.85 -0.74
CA LYS A 51 29.98 6.10 -0.13
C LYS A 51 29.79 7.18 -1.20
N THR A 52 30.73 7.30 -2.14
CA THR A 52 30.64 8.24 -3.27
C THR A 52 29.45 7.91 -4.17
N ILE A 53 29.20 6.63 -4.47
CA ILE A 53 27.99 6.18 -5.18
C ILE A 53 26.73 6.60 -4.42
N SER A 54 26.67 6.33 -3.12
CA SER A 54 25.50 6.64 -2.28
C SER A 54 25.19 8.14 -2.22
N ASN A 55 26.22 8.98 -2.20
CA ASN A 55 26.05 10.44 -2.22
C ASN A 55 25.57 10.90 -3.59
N THR A 56 26.08 10.32 -4.67
CA THR A 56 25.69 10.64 -6.05
C THR A 56 24.22 10.28 -6.30
N LEU A 57 23.78 9.09 -5.90
CA LEU A 57 22.38 8.67 -5.99
C LEU A 57 21.46 9.61 -5.20
N ARG A 58 21.85 9.98 -3.97
CA ARG A 58 21.07 10.91 -3.13
C ARG A 58 20.97 12.31 -3.72
N ARG A 59 22.05 12.85 -4.30
CA ARG A 59 22.01 14.14 -5.03
C ARG A 59 21.01 14.13 -6.19
N HIS A 60 20.76 12.96 -6.78
CA HIS A 60 19.76 12.78 -7.84
C HIS A 60 18.38 12.34 -7.30
N GLY A 61 18.13 12.49 -6.00
CA GLY A 61 16.83 12.20 -5.38
C GLY A 61 16.53 10.71 -5.18
N LEU A 62 17.49 9.82 -5.43
CA LEU A 62 17.31 8.39 -5.23
C LEU A 62 17.62 8.01 -3.78
N LYS A 63 16.70 7.28 -3.15
CA LYS A 63 16.86 6.70 -1.81
C LYS A 63 16.88 5.18 -1.88
N SER A 64 17.69 4.57 -1.03
CA SER A 64 17.70 3.12 -0.86
C SER A 64 16.48 2.72 -0.05
N CYS A 65 15.64 1.85 -0.60
CA CYS A 65 14.46 1.32 0.07
C CYS A 65 14.41 -0.19 -0.15
N SER A 66 13.78 -0.93 0.76
CA SER A 66 13.43 -2.32 0.51
C SER A 66 12.41 -2.39 -0.63
N ALA A 67 12.60 -3.35 -1.56
CA ALA A 67 11.62 -3.59 -2.61
C ALA A 67 10.29 -4.03 -1.97
N ARG A 68 9.17 -3.49 -2.48
CA ARG A 68 7.85 -3.96 -2.06
C ARG A 68 7.66 -5.38 -2.58
N LYS A 69 7.30 -6.31 -1.69
CA LYS A 69 6.85 -7.64 -2.08
C LYS A 69 5.40 -7.49 -2.54
N VAL A 70 5.13 -7.83 -3.80
CA VAL A 70 3.79 -7.85 -4.38
C VAL A 70 3.57 -9.24 -4.97
N PRO A 71 2.35 -9.80 -4.88
CA PRO A 71 2.04 -11.06 -5.55
C PRO A 71 2.22 -10.91 -7.06
N LEU A 72 2.72 -11.96 -7.71
CA LEU A 72 2.85 -11.98 -9.17
C LEU A 72 1.46 -12.21 -9.78
N LEU A 73 0.81 -11.13 -10.22
CA LEU A 73 -0.51 -11.20 -10.85
C LEU A 73 -0.37 -11.65 -12.31
N LYS A 74 -1.22 -12.61 -12.72
CA LYS A 74 -1.39 -12.95 -14.14
C LYS A 74 -2.23 -11.86 -14.83
N PRO A 75 -2.11 -11.65 -16.15
CA PRO A 75 -2.94 -10.69 -16.89
C PRO A 75 -4.45 -10.83 -16.63
N ALA A 76 -4.94 -12.07 -16.53
CA ALA A 76 -6.34 -12.33 -16.19
C ALA A 76 -6.75 -11.81 -14.80
N HIS A 77 -5.84 -11.86 -13.81
CA HIS A 77 -6.13 -11.29 -12.48
C HIS A 77 -6.21 -9.76 -12.59
N VAL A 78 -5.30 -9.13 -13.34
CA VAL A 78 -5.34 -7.67 -13.57
C VAL A 78 -6.66 -7.24 -14.22
N GLN A 79 -7.15 -7.97 -15.22
CA GLN A 79 -8.45 -7.69 -15.84
C GLN A 79 -9.62 -7.85 -14.87
N ALA A 80 -9.61 -8.91 -14.04
CA ALA A 80 -10.64 -9.10 -13.02
C ALA A 80 -10.62 -7.98 -11.96
N HIS A 81 -9.43 -7.51 -11.56
CA HIS A 81 -9.25 -6.38 -10.65
C HIS A 81 -9.83 -5.10 -11.25
N LEU A 82 -9.53 -4.84 -12.53
CA LEU A 82 -10.05 -3.67 -13.25
C LEU A 82 -11.58 -3.74 -13.43
N LYS A 83 -12.13 -4.90 -13.75
CA LYS A 83 -13.58 -5.11 -13.83
C LYS A 83 -14.24 -4.79 -12.48
N PHE A 84 -13.77 -5.40 -11.40
CA PHE A 84 -14.28 -5.12 -10.05
C PHE A 84 -14.19 -3.62 -9.73
N ALA A 85 -13.05 -2.99 -10.01
CA ALA A 85 -12.88 -1.57 -9.74
C ALA A 85 -13.84 -0.68 -10.54
N ASN A 86 -14.13 -1.03 -11.80
CA ASN A 86 -15.07 -0.29 -12.64
C ASN A 86 -16.52 -0.49 -12.22
N ASP A 87 -16.91 -1.73 -11.92
CA ASP A 87 -18.29 -2.09 -11.54
C ASP A 87 -18.69 -1.43 -10.22
N HIS A 88 -17.73 -1.18 -9.34
CA HIS A 88 -17.93 -0.69 -7.97
C HIS A 88 -17.44 0.75 -7.73
N LEU A 89 -17.03 1.47 -8.78
CA LEU A 89 -16.43 2.81 -8.64
C LEU A 89 -17.43 3.87 -8.16
N ASP A 90 -18.67 3.71 -8.63
CA ASP A 90 -19.78 4.65 -8.46
C ASP A 90 -20.76 4.18 -7.36
N ASP A 91 -20.44 3.04 -6.70
CA ASP A 91 -21.24 2.54 -5.58
C ASP A 91 -21.20 3.53 -4.39
N PRO A 92 -22.36 3.86 -3.81
CA PRO A 92 -22.41 4.79 -2.69
C PRO A 92 -21.85 4.14 -1.42
N GLU A 93 -21.40 4.95 -0.45
CA GLU A 93 -20.70 4.46 0.76
C GLU A 93 -21.58 3.47 1.55
N GLU A 94 -22.90 3.69 1.54
CA GLU A 94 -23.90 2.89 2.24
C GLU A 94 -24.00 1.44 1.73
N GLU A 95 -23.60 1.16 0.48
CA GLU A 95 -23.55 -0.22 -0.01
C GLU A 95 -22.45 -1.02 0.69
N TRP A 96 -21.31 -0.39 0.98
CA TRP A 96 -20.19 -1.04 1.65
C TRP A 96 -20.47 -1.30 3.13
N GLU A 97 -21.35 -0.52 3.75
CA GLU A 97 -21.79 -0.75 5.13
C GLU A 97 -22.60 -2.05 5.29
N LYS A 98 -23.19 -2.54 4.20
CA LYS A 98 -23.96 -3.81 4.17
C LYS A 98 -23.06 -5.03 3.99
N VAL A 99 -21.76 -4.84 3.77
CA VAL A 99 -20.80 -5.92 3.51
C VAL A 99 -20.26 -6.49 4.83
N MET A 100 -20.32 -7.81 4.93
CA MET A 100 -19.70 -8.63 5.96
C MET A 100 -18.40 -9.18 5.40
N TRP A 101 -17.28 -8.55 5.76
CA TRP A 101 -15.93 -8.92 5.33
C TRP A 101 -15.46 -10.12 6.14
N SER A 102 -14.80 -11.08 5.50
CA SER A 102 -14.22 -12.23 6.20
C SER A 102 -12.92 -12.69 5.55
N ASP A 103 -12.09 -13.34 6.36
CA ASP A 103 -10.81 -13.92 5.92
C ASP A 103 -10.22 -14.83 7.00
N GLU A 104 -9.17 -15.56 6.64
CA GLU A 104 -8.33 -16.32 7.56
C GLU A 104 -6.94 -15.68 7.73
N THR A 105 -6.44 -15.58 8.97
CA THR A 105 -5.05 -15.20 9.24
C THR A 105 -4.32 -16.24 10.07
N ILE A 106 -3.02 -16.39 9.78
CA ILE A 106 -2.09 -17.12 10.65
C ILE A 106 -1.48 -16.13 11.64
N ILE A 107 -1.43 -16.53 12.91
CA ILE A 107 -0.73 -15.80 13.97
C ILE A 107 0.31 -16.71 14.61
N GLU A 108 1.56 -16.30 14.50
CA GLU A 108 2.71 -17.02 15.05
C GLU A 108 2.98 -16.57 16.49
N LEU A 109 3.21 -17.50 17.41
CA LEU A 109 3.49 -17.20 18.82
C LEU A 109 4.74 -16.33 19.00
N PHE A 110 5.79 -16.57 18.20
CA PHE A 110 7.08 -15.87 18.29
C PHE A 110 7.40 -14.97 17.08
N GLY A 111 6.57 -15.00 16.03
CA GLY A 111 6.84 -14.30 14.77
C GLY A 111 6.84 -12.77 14.88
N LEU A 112 6.00 -12.23 15.77
CA LEU A 112 5.78 -10.79 15.92
C LEU A 112 6.98 -10.03 16.52
N ASN A 113 7.86 -10.73 17.24
CA ASN A 113 9.05 -10.13 17.85
C ASN A 113 10.28 -10.14 16.92
N SER A 114 10.29 -10.94 15.85
CA SER A 114 11.46 -11.18 14.99
C SER A 114 12.10 -9.92 14.36
N THR A 115 11.36 -8.81 14.27
CA THR A 115 11.85 -7.55 13.68
C THR A 115 12.13 -6.44 14.71
N ARG A 116 12.07 -6.71 16.01
CA ARG A 116 12.34 -5.69 17.05
C ARG A 116 13.82 -5.30 17.05
N ARG A 117 14.07 -3.99 17.05
CA ARG A 117 15.43 -3.44 17.17
C ARG A 117 15.77 -3.33 18.65
N VAL A 118 16.95 -3.82 19.01
CA VAL A 118 17.52 -3.69 20.36
C VAL A 118 18.64 -2.66 20.37
N TRP A 119 18.70 -1.86 21.42
CA TRP A 119 19.82 -0.97 21.71
C TRP A 119 20.80 -1.72 22.61
N ARG A 120 22.01 -2.01 22.12
CA ARG A 120 23.03 -2.78 22.86
C ARG A 120 24.43 -2.24 22.64
N LYS A 121 25.35 -2.47 23.59
CA LYS A 121 26.78 -2.23 23.39
C LYS A 121 27.35 -3.34 22.48
N LYS A 122 28.50 -3.06 21.83
CA LYS A 122 29.12 -3.94 20.81
C LYS A 122 29.35 -5.38 21.28
N LYS A 123 29.64 -5.60 22.57
CA LYS A 123 29.93 -6.93 23.15
C LYS A 123 28.71 -7.66 23.71
N ASP A 124 27.55 -7.01 23.81
CA ASP A 124 26.36 -7.59 24.45
C ASP A 124 25.44 -8.30 23.43
N GLU A 125 25.99 -8.75 22.31
CA GLU A 125 25.22 -9.37 21.21
C GLU A 125 24.41 -10.58 21.65
N TYR A 126 25.04 -11.44 22.44
CA TYR A 126 24.48 -12.73 22.83
C TYR A 126 23.85 -12.70 24.22
N ASN A 127 23.74 -11.52 24.84
CA ASN A 127 23.03 -11.39 26.11
C ASN A 127 21.56 -11.77 25.88
N PRO A 128 20.96 -12.67 26.67
CA PRO A 128 19.54 -13.05 26.54
C PRO A 128 18.57 -11.87 26.54
N LYS A 129 18.93 -10.74 27.16
CA LYS A 129 18.14 -9.50 27.14
C LYS A 129 18.16 -8.77 25.78
N ASN A 130 19.15 -9.08 24.94
CA ASN A 130 19.40 -8.48 23.64
C ASN A 130 19.17 -9.45 22.46
N THR A 131 18.87 -10.71 22.75
CA THR A 131 18.55 -11.73 21.75
C THR A 131 17.07 -12.04 21.78
N ILE A 132 16.54 -12.41 20.62
CA ILE A 132 15.18 -12.91 20.50
C ILE A 132 15.31 -14.41 20.26
N PRO A 133 14.82 -15.27 21.16
CA PRO A 133 14.92 -16.70 20.97
C PRO A 133 14.25 -17.12 19.67
N THR A 134 15.02 -17.67 18.74
CA THR A 134 14.50 -18.25 17.49
C THR A 134 14.42 -19.76 17.67
N MET A 135 13.21 -20.31 17.73
CA MET A 135 13.06 -21.77 17.74
C MET A 135 13.23 -22.31 16.31
N LYS A 136 14.16 -23.25 16.11
CA LYS A 136 14.46 -23.86 14.80
C LYS A 136 13.25 -24.60 14.22
N HIS A 137 12.40 -25.18 15.07
CA HIS A 137 11.06 -25.71 14.78
C HIS A 137 10.20 -25.56 16.05
N GLY A 138 8.89 -25.32 15.95
CA GLY A 138 7.98 -25.52 17.09
C GLY A 138 7.51 -24.29 17.87
N GLY A 139 7.59 -23.07 17.32
CA GLY A 139 6.89 -21.91 17.91
C GLY A 139 5.37 -22.06 17.98
N GLY A 140 4.81 -22.88 17.08
CA GLY A 140 3.37 -23.00 16.91
C GLY A 140 2.77 -21.74 16.26
N ASN A 141 1.71 -21.96 15.51
CA ASN A 141 0.84 -20.90 15.05
C ASN A 141 -0.60 -21.32 15.33
N ILE A 142 -1.48 -20.35 15.34
CA ILE A 142 -2.91 -20.58 15.27
C ILE A 142 -3.42 -19.97 13.98
N ILE A 143 -4.40 -20.64 13.38
CA ILE A 143 -5.13 -20.13 12.22
C ILE A 143 -6.47 -19.63 12.76
N LEU A 144 -6.80 -18.38 12.46
CA LEU A 144 -8.02 -17.74 12.91
C LEU A 144 -8.86 -17.37 11.69
N TRP A 145 -10.14 -17.74 11.72
CA TRP A 145 -11.16 -17.15 10.88
C TRP A 145 -11.79 -15.98 11.62
N GLY A 146 -12.04 -14.87 10.95
CA GLY A 146 -12.84 -13.81 11.52
C GLY A 146 -13.61 -13.03 10.46
N CYS A 147 -14.54 -12.21 10.95
CA CYS A 147 -15.34 -11.37 10.10
C CYS A 147 -15.63 -10.02 10.79
N PHE A 148 -15.82 -8.96 10.01
CA PHE A 148 -16.23 -7.65 10.53
C PHE A 148 -17.10 -6.88 9.52
N SER A 149 -17.83 -5.87 9.99
CA SER A 149 -18.58 -4.93 9.15
C SER A 149 -18.33 -3.49 9.63
N ALA A 150 -18.90 -2.50 8.96
CA ALA A 150 -18.86 -1.11 9.44
C ALA A 150 -19.37 -0.96 10.89
N LYS A 151 -20.27 -1.84 11.34
CA LYS A 151 -20.87 -1.81 12.67
C LYS A 151 -19.98 -2.39 13.78
N GLY A 152 -18.88 -3.04 13.42
CA GLY A 152 -17.93 -3.60 14.39
C GLY A 152 -17.43 -4.98 14.01
N THR A 153 -16.68 -5.58 14.93
CA THR A 153 -16.13 -6.91 14.81
C THR A 153 -17.21 -7.99 14.98
N GLY A 154 -17.18 -8.99 14.11
CA GLY A 154 -17.94 -10.23 14.27
C GLY A 154 -17.20 -11.21 15.15
N ARG A 155 -17.59 -12.48 15.07
CA ARG A 155 -16.92 -13.57 15.80
C ARG A 155 -15.54 -13.86 15.21
N LEU A 156 -14.62 -14.23 16.10
CA LEU A 156 -13.30 -14.75 15.81
C LEU A 156 -13.27 -16.23 16.23
N HIS A 157 -12.78 -17.10 15.35
CA HIS A 157 -12.83 -18.55 15.55
C HIS A 157 -11.48 -19.17 15.20
N ARG A 158 -10.96 -19.99 16.12
CA ARG A 158 -9.75 -20.78 15.87
C ARG A 158 -10.08 -21.99 15.01
N ILE A 159 -9.32 -22.17 13.95
CA ILE A 159 -9.41 -23.32 13.05
C ILE A 159 -8.42 -24.37 13.54
N GLU A 160 -8.91 -25.59 13.73
CA GLU A 160 -8.09 -26.74 14.08
C GLU A 160 -7.80 -27.61 12.86
N GLY A 161 -6.53 -27.81 12.54
CA GLY A 161 -6.10 -28.60 11.40
C GLY A 161 -6.27 -27.89 10.05
N ARG A 162 -6.38 -28.69 8.99
CA ARG A 162 -6.54 -28.18 7.62
C ARG A 162 -8.02 -27.97 7.33
N MET A 163 -8.40 -26.74 7.00
CA MET A 163 -9.77 -26.42 6.64
C MET A 163 -10.15 -27.01 5.27
N ASP A 164 -11.22 -27.80 5.25
CA ASP A 164 -11.89 -28.23 4.01
C ASP A 164 -13.22 -27.49 3.80
N ALA A 165 -13.92 -27.82 2.71
CA ALA A 165 -15.19 -27.17 2.38
C ALA A 165 -16.32 -27.49 3.38
N ALA A 166 -16.27 -28.62 4.09
CA ALA A 166 -17.30 -28.99 5.08
C ALA A 166 -17.11 -28.20 6.37
N MET A 167 -15.89 -28.22 6.91
CA MET A 167 -15.49 -27.41 8.06
C MET A 167 -15.75 -25.92 7.79
N TYR A 168 -15.46 -25.43 6.58
CA TYR A 168 -15.77 -24.04 6.22
C TYR A 168 -17.26 -23.71 6.36
N ARG A 169 -18.17 -24.57 5.87
CA ARG A 169 -19.62 -24.35 6.03
C ARG A 169 -20.05 -24.36 7.49
N GLU A 170 -19.44 -25.20 8.33
CA GLU A 170 -19.70 -25.21 9.77
C GLU A 170 -19.23 -23.92 10.44
N ILE A 171 -18.04 -23.42 10.08
CA ILE A 171 -17.53 -22.14 10.55
C ILE A 171 -18.50 -21.02 10.17
N LEU A 172 -19.01 -20.98 8.93
CA LEU A 172 -19.99 -19.98 8.52
C LEU A 172 -21.31 -20.12 9.30
N ALA A 173 -21.80 -21.34 9.51
CA ALA A 173 -23.03 -21.57 10.27
C ALA A 173 -22.92 -21.09 11.72
N ASN A 174 -21.79 -21.40 12.36
CA ASN A 174 -21.57 -21.18 13.79
C ASN A 174 -21.02 -19.79 14.12
N ASN A 175 -20.37 -19.12 13.16
CA ASN A 175 -19.70 -17.85 13.39
C ASN A 175 -20.23 -16.71 12.52
N LEU A 176 -20.42 -16.89 11.22
CA LEU A 176 -20.92 -15.83 10.34
C LEU A 176 -22.38 -15.46 10.67
N LEU A 177 -23.30 -16.43 10.65
CA LEU A 177 -24.72 -16.14 10.86
C LEU A 177 -25.03 -15.51 12.23
N PRO A 178 -24.41 -15.94 13.35
CA PRO A 178 -24.54 -15.23 14.61
C PRO A 178 -23.93 -13.83 14.60
N SER A 179 -22.83 -13.60 13.87
CA SER A 179 -22.23 -12.26 13.75
C SER A 179 -23.13 -11.29 12.99
N VAL A 180 -23.74 -11.73 11.90
CA VAL A 180 -24.73 -10.95 11.13
C VAL A 180 -25.91 -10.52 12.00
N ARG A 181 -26.38 -11.42 12.88
CA ARG A 181 -27.45 -11.13 13.86
C ARG A 181 -26.98 -10.16 14.95
N ALA A 182 -25.83 -10.42 15.57
CA ALA A 182 -25.28 -9.58 16.64
C ALA A 182 -25.02 -8.13 16.18
N LEU A 183 -24.49 -7.98 14.96
CA LEU A 183 -24.23 -6.68 14.35
C LEU A 183 -25.46 -6.04 13.69
N LYS A 184 -26.63 -6.71 13.71
CA LYS A 184 -27.88 -6.19 13.13
C LYS A 184 -27.70 -5.74 11.67
N MET A 185 -27.08 -6.56 10.83
CA MET A 185 -26.74 -6.22 9.42
C MET A 185 -27.95 -6.13 8.46
N GLY A 186 -29.15 -6.47 8.92
CA GLY A 186 -30.37 -6.46 8.10
C GLY A 186 -30.44 -7.64 7.13
N ARG A 187 -31.55 -7.75 6.38
CA ARG A 187 -31.82 -8.87 5.46
C ARG A 187 -31.00 -8.81 4.16
N VAL A 188 -30.43 -7.66 3.82
CA VAL A 188 -29.69 -7.42 2.56
C VAL A 188 -28.16 -7.49 2.78
N CYS A 189 -27.73 -8.28 3.77
CA CYS A 189 -26.31 -8.45 4.07
C CYS A 189 -25.59 -9.10 2.87
N VAL A 190 -24.51 -8.48 2.43
CA VAL A 190 -23.61 -9.03 1.40
C VAL A 190 -22.44 -9.67 2.11
N PHE A 191 -22.08 -10.90 1.74
CA PHE A 191 -20.97 -11.64 2.32
C PHE A 191 -19.78 -11.60 1.39
N GLN A 192 -18.62 -11.20 1.91
CA GLN A 192 -17.35 -11.26 1.18
C GLN A 192 -16.47 -12.38 1.74
N HIS A 193 -15.95 -13.20 0.81
CA HIS A 193 -14.88 -14.16 1.00
C HIS A 193 -14.02 -14.24 -0.27
N ASP A 194 -12.84 -14.84 -0.20
CA ASP A 194 -11.99 -15.00 -1.38
C ASP A 194 -12.42 -16.18 -2.27
N ASN A 195 -11.73 -16.37 -3.39
CA ASN A 195 -12.01 -17.43 -4.36
C ASN A 195 -11.25 -18.73 -4.11
N ASP A 196 -10.87 -19.04 -2.86
CA ASP A 196 -10.26 -20.33 -2.54
C ASP A 196 -11.15 -21.49 -3.05
N PRO A 197 -10.59 -22.58 -3.60
CA PRO A 197 -11.35 -23.76 -4.01
C PRO A 197 -12.38 -24.24 -2.99
N LYS A 198 -12.11 -24.12 -1.68
CA LYS A 198 -13.03 -24.53 -0.61
C LYS A 198 -14.27 -23.60 -0.51
N HIS A 199 -14.10 -22.33 -0.85
CA HIS A 199 -15.15 -21.31 -0.87
C HIS A 199 -16.02 -21.43 -2.13
N THR A 200 -15.40 -21.76 -3.26
CA THR A 200 -16.05 -21.85 -4.57
C THR A 200 -16.61 -23.24 -4.89
N ALA A 201 -16.40 -24.24 -4.02
CA ALA A 201 -16.96 -25.57 -4.12
C ALA A 201 -18.49 -25.54 -4.28
N ARG A 202 -19.04 -26.44 -5.11
CA ARG A 202 -20.49 -26.50 -5.41
C ARG A 202 -21.34 -26.56 -4.16
N ALA A 203 -20.99 -27.44 -3.21
CA ALA A 203 -21.71 -27.58 -1.95
C ALA A 203 -21.70 -26.29 -1.10
N THR A 204 -20.61 -25.52 -1.14
CA THR A 204 -20.51 -24.23 -0.43
C THR A 204 -21.40 -23.18 -1.10
N LYS A 205 -21.38 -23.08 -2.43
CA LYS A 205 -22.28 -22.17 -3.18
C LYS A 205 -23.75 -22.48 -2.96
N GLU A 206 -24.13 -23.76 -2.98
CA GLU A 206 -25.50 -24.21 -2.70
C GLU A 206 -25.93 -23.87 -1.28
N TRP A 207 -25.04 -24.06 -0.30
CA TRP A 207 -25.31 -23.71 1.09
C TRP A 207 -25.53 -22.21 1.28
N LEU A 208 -24.68 -21.36 0.68
CA LEU A 208 -24.82 -19.90 0.72
C LEU A 208 -26.16 -19.45 0.12
N ARG A 209 -26.54 -20.04 -1.02
CA ARG A 209 -27.84 -19.81 -1.66
C ARG A 209 -29.01 -20.20 -0.74
N LYS A 210 -28.94 -21.38 -0.10
CA LYS A 210 -29.97 -21.86 0.84
C LYS A 210 -30.10 -20.98 2.08
N LYS A 211 -29.02 -20.30 2.49
CA LYS A 211 -29.01 -19.35 3.61
C LYS A 211 -29.35 -17.92 3.17
N HIS A 212 -29.70 -17.70 1.90
CA HIS A 212 -30.04 -16.39 1.33
C HIS A 212 -28.93 -15.34 1.52
N LEU A 213 -27.66 -15.78 1.52
CA LEU A 213 -26.51 -14.88 1.58
C LEU A 213 -26.10 -14.47 0.16
N LYS A 214 -26.15 -13.17 -0.12
CA LYS A 214 -25.61 -12.61 -1.37
C LYS A 214 -24.09 -12.56 -1.25
N VAL A 215 -23.36 -13.20 -2.15
CA VAL A 215 -21.89 -13.18 -2.16
C VAL A 215 -21.41 -12.00 -3.01
N LEU A 216 -20.43 -11.25 -2.51
CA LEU A 216 -19.76 -10.20 -3.28
C LEU A 216 -18.87 -10.83 -4.36
N GLU A 217 -18.96 -10.35 -5.60
CA GLU A 217 -18.01 -10.75 -6.65
C GLU A 217 -16.61 -10.30 -6.24
N TRP A 218 -15.66 -11.22 -6.17
CA TRP A 218 -14.33 -10.93 -5.65
C TRP A 218 -13.24 -11.26 -6.68
N PRO A 219 -12.30 -10.35 -6.95
CA PRO A 219 -11.13 -10.67 -7.76
C PRO A 219 -10.13 -11.53 -6.98
N SER A 220 -9.60 -12.58 -7.61
CA SER A 220 -8.57 -13.45 -7.00
C SER A 220 -7.27 -12.69 -6.69
N GLN A 221 -6.55 -13.11 -5.64
CA GLN A 221 -5.27 -12.52 -5.22
C GLN A 221 -5.34 -11.02 -4.90
N SER A 222 -6.41 -10.57 -4.22
CA SER A 222 -6.65 -9.15 -3.92
C SER A 222 -6.74 -8.86 -2.42
N PRO A 223 -5.73 -9.24 -1.60
CA PRO A 223 -5.75 -8.95 -0.17
C PRO A 223 -5.75 -7.43 0.11
N ASP A 224 -5.18 -6.63 -0.79
CA ASP A 224 -5.18 -5.17 -0.70
C ASP A 224 -6.58 -4.54 -0.77
N LEU A 225 -7.50 -5.21 -1.47
CA LEU A 225 -8.90 -4.81 -1.52
C LEU A 225 -9.64 -5.24 -0.24
N ASN A 226 -9.26 -6.30 0.47
CA ASN A 226 -9.98 -6.75 1.66
C ASN A 226 -9.58 -5.91 2.90
N PRO A 227 -10.49 -5.11 3.51
CA PRO A 227 -10.16 -4.23 4.62
C PRO A 227 -9.87 -5.00 5.91
N ILE A 228 -10.24 -6.28 6.00
CA ILE A 228 -9.94 -7.11 7.18
C ILE A 228 -8.43 -7.32 7.38
N GLU A 229 -7.63 -7.21 6.31
CA GLU A 229 -6.17 -7.27 6.40
C GLU A 229 -5.59 -6.14 7.27
N ASN A 230 -6.23 -4.98 7.28
CA ASN A 230 -5.87 -3.89 8.20
C ASN A 230 -6.24 -4.24 9.64
N LEU A 231 -7.36 -4.93 9.83
CA LEU A 231 -7.81 -5.39 11.13
C LEU A 231 -6.89 -6.48 11.68
N TRP A 232 -6.43 -7.39 10.84
CA TRP A 232 -5.38 -8.36 11.18
C TRP A 232 -4.08 -7.70 11.57
N ARG A 233 -3.68 -6.65 10.86
CA ARG A 233 -2.50 -5.88 11.24
C ARG A 233 -2.66 -5.23 12.61
N GLU A 234 -3.80 -4.58 12.87
CA GLU A 234 -4.10 -3.98 14.17
C GLU A 234 -4.09 -5.02 15.29
N LEU A 235 -4.76 -6.16 15.09
CA LEU A 235 -4.79 -7.27 16.03
C LEU A 235 -3.38 -7.80 16.32
N LYS A 236 -2.55 -8.02 15.28
CA LYS A 236 -1.16 -8.47 15.43
C LYS A 236 -0.31 -7.47 16.23
N VAL A 237 -0.52 -6.17 16.05
CA VAL A 237 0.17 -5.13 16.84
C VAL A 237 -0.23 -5.21 18.32
N ARG A 238 -1.53 -5.38 18.62
CA ARG A 238 -2.03 -5.53 20.00
C ARG A 238 -1.51 -6.80 20.68
N ILE A 239 -1.56 -7.95 20.00
CA ILE A 239 -1.02 -9.22 20.51
C ILE A 239 0.47 -9.10 20.82
N ALA A 240 1.24 -8.40 19.97
CA ALA A 240 2.68 -8.19 20.19
C ALA A 240 2.99 -7.37 21.46
N GLN A 241 2.03 -6.55 21.93
CA GLN A 241 2.17 -5.81 23.19
C GLN A 241 1.93 -6.71 24.41
N GLN A 242 1.00 -7.67 24.30
CA GLN A 242 0.65 -8.59 25.39
C GLN A 242 1.67 -9.73 25.60
N GLN A 243 2.49 -10.04 24.58
CA GLN A 243 3.57 -11.04 24.64
C GLN A 243 3.12 -12.43 25.13
N PRO A 244 2.17 -13.08 24.43
CA PRO A 244 1.69 -14.40 24.82
C PRO A 244 2.82 -15.43 24.82
N ARG A 245 2.78 -16.37 25.78
CA ARG A 245 3.86 -17.35 25.99
C ARG A 245 3.49 -18.80 25.66
N SER A 246 2.23 -19.06 25.35
CA SER A 246 1.75 -20.40 24.92
C SER A 246 0.67 -20.25 23.85
N LEU A 247 0.34 -21.35 23.15
CA LEU A 247 -0.74 -21.31 22.13
C LEU A 247 -2.12 -21.05 22.74
N LYS A 248 -2.40 -21.57 23.95
CA LYS A 248 -3.66 -21.32 24.67
C LYS A 248 -3.76 -19.86 25.09
N ASP A 249 -2.66 -19.30 25.58
CA ASP A 249 -2.56 -17.90 25.96
C ASP A 249 -2.67 -16.99 24.73
N LEU A 250 -2.03 -17.36 23.62
CA LEU A 250 -2.14 -16.66 22.34
C LEU A 250 -3.59 -16.61 21.86
N GLU A 251 -4.30 -17.73 21.87
CA GLU A 251 -5.72 -17.77 21.49
C GLU A 251 -6.58 -16.86 22.37
N LYS A 252 -6.40 -16.95 23.70
CA LYS A 252 -7.11 -16.09 24.66
C LYS A 252 -6.86 -14.61 24.37
N VAL A 253 -5.59 -14.22 24.23
CA VAL A 253 -5.18 -12.84 23.92
C VAL A 253 -5.77 -12.39 22.58
N CYS A 254 -5.80 -13.26 21.56
CA CYS A 254 -6.43 -12.93 20.27
C CYS A 254 -7.91 -12.60 20.43
N MET A 255 -8.66 -13.43 21.17
CA MET A 255 -10.09 -13.21 21.42
C MET A 255 -10.35 -11.93 22.23
N GLU A 256 -9.57 -11.69 23.28
CA GLU A 256 -9.69 -10.49 24.12
C GLU A 256 -9.36 -9.21 23.35
N GLU A 257 -8.24 -9.19 22.61
CA GLU A 257 -7.82 -8.02 21.85
C GLU A 257 -8.74 -7.74 20.67
N TRP A 258 -9.32 -8.77 20.05
CA TRP A 258 -10.33 -8.63 19.00
C TRP A 258 -11.62 -8.01 19.51
N ALA A 259 -12.09 -8.42 20.70
CA ALA A 259 -13.26 -7.83 21.35
C ALA A 259 -13.04 -6.36 21.76
N LYS A 260 -11.79 -5.96 22.03
CA LYS A 260 -11.40 -4.58 22.34
C LYS A 260 -11.26 -3.67 21.12
N ILE A 261 -11.41 -4.18 19.88
CA ILE A 261 -11.34 -3.34 18.69
C ILE A 261 -12.62 -2.47 18.61
N PRO A 262 -12.51 -1.13 18.66
CA PRO A 262 -13.70 -0.28 18.63
C PRO A 262 -14.43 -0.35 17.29
N ALA A 263 -15.76 -0.30 17.33
CA ALA A 263 -16.58 -0.23 16.12
C ALA A 263 -16.21 0.96 15.22
N ALA A 264 -15.76 2.08 15.79
CA ALA A 264 -15.29 3.24 15.04
C ALA A 264 -14.09 2.92 14.12
N VAL A 265 -13.19 2.00 14.52
CA VAL A 265 -12.09 1.56 13.65
C VAL A 265 -12.65 0.82 12.43
N CYS A 266 -13.62 -0.07 12.67
CA CYS A 266 -14.30 -0.82 11.62
C CYS A 266 -15.05 0.10 10.65
N ALA A 267 -15.84 1.03 11.18
CA ALA A 267 -16.57 2.03 10.41
C ALA A 267 -15.62 2.87 9.53
N ASN A 268 -14.49 3.33 10.07
CA ASN A 268 -13.51 4.11 9.32
C ASN A 268 -12.85 3.29 8.19
N LEU A 269 -12.59 2.00 8.40
CA LEU A 269 -12.05 1.12 7.36
C LEU A 269 -13.00 0.97 6.18
N VAL A 270 -14.31 0.87 6.45
CA VAL A 270 -15.36 0.77 5.42
C VAL A 270 -15.64 2.12 4.77
N LYS A 271 -15.73 3.21 5.54
CA LYS A 271 -15.91 4.56 5.01
C LYS A 271 -14.81 4.98 4.04
N THR A 272 -13.58 4.55 4.29
CA THR A 272 -12.45 4.83 3.40
C THR A 272 -12.23 3.77 2.33
N TYR A 273 -13.12 2.78 2.21
CA TYR A 273 -12.99 1.64 1.31
C TYR A 273 -12.86 2.07 -0.15
N ARG A 274 -13.61 3.09 -0.59
CA ARG A 274 -13.52 3.64 -1.95
C ARG A 274 -12.10 4.03 -2.34
N LYS A 275 -11.27 4.47 -1.39
CA LYS A 275 -9.86 4.85 -1.65
C LYS A 275 -8.97 3.64 -1.95
N ARG A 276 -9.42 2.42 -1.64
CA ARG A 276 -8.74 1.15 -1.96
C ARG A 276 -9.02 0.69 -3.37
N ILE A 277 -10.20 1.01 -3.90
CA ILE A 277 -10.54 0.73 -5.28
C ILE A 277 -9.66 1.66 -6.14
N PRO A 278 -8.70 1.13 -6.92
CA PRO A 278 -7.89 1.96 -7.78
C PRO A 278 -8.81 2.61 -8.81
N GLY A 279 -9.02 3.92 -8.70
CA GLY A 279 -9.92 4.66 -9.56
C GLY A 279 -9.40 4.69 -10.99
N VAL A 280 -9.87 3.77 -11.85
CA VAL A 280 -9.50 3.71 -13.27
C VAL A 280 -9.90 4.99 -14.02
N ARG A 281 -10.87 5.76 -13.49
CA ARG A 281 -11.31 7.06 -14.02
C ARG A 281 -10.64 8.29 -13.37
N GLU A 282 -9.73 8.13 -12.40
CA GLU A 282 -9.12 9.29 -11.74
C GLU A 282 -8.25 10.06 -12.75
N ARG A 283 -8.80 11.17 -13.24
CA ARG A 283 -8.11 12.14 -14.08
C ARG A 283 -7.39 13.10 -13.16
N THR A 284 -6.09 12.92 -12.99
CA THR A 284 -5.28 13.89 -12.25
C THR A 284 -4.73 14.94 -13.21
N LEU A 285 -5.03 16.21 -12.93
CA LEU A 285 -4.38 17.34 -13.58
C LEU A 285 -2.92 17.46 -13.10
N ILE A 286 -2.00 17.56 -14.05
CA ILE A 286 -0.59 17.85 -13.83
C ILE A 286 -0.32 19.21 -14.46
N ALA A 287 0.21 20.16 -13.69
CA ALA A 287 0.64 21.45 -14.21
C ALA A 287 2.16 21.57 -14.09
N VAL A 288 2.85 21.62 -15.24
CA VAL A 288 4.25 22.04 -15.31
C VAL A 288 4.26 23.56 -15.34
N LYS A 289 4.75 24.13 -14.24
CA LYS A 289 4.83 25.56 -13.99
C LYS A 289 5.84 26.24 -14.95
N PRO A 290 5.82 27.58 -15.06
CA PRO A 290 6.62 28.28 -16.07
C PRO A 290 8.12 27.98 -16.00
N ASP A 291 8.69 27.85 -14.80
CA ASP A 291 10.10 27.48 -14.62
C ASP A 291 10.41 26.08 -15.17
N GLY A 292 9.51 25.11 -14.97
CA GLY A 292 9.66 23.75 -15.47
C GLY A 292 9.61 23.69 -17.00
N VAL A 293 8.80 24.55 -17.61
CA VAL A 293 8.72 24.71 -19.07
C VAL A 293 9.98 25.37 -19.60
N GLN A 294 10.40 26.51 -19.04
CA GLN A 294 11.62 27.23 -19.42
C GLN A 294 12.87 26.35 -19.30
N ARG A 295 12.93 25.50 -18.28
CA ARG A 295 14.02 24.53 -18.06
C ARG A 295 13.93 23.27 -18.92
N ARG A 296 12.97 23.20 -19.85
CA ARG A 296 12.76 22.09 -20.80
C ARG A 296 12.53 20.74 -20.10
N LEU A 297 11.82 20.73 -18.96
CA LEU A 297 11.59 19.53 -18.15
C LEU A 297 10.35 18.72 -18.54
N VAL A 298 9.50 19.23 -19.45
CA VAL A 298 8.21 18.63 -19.82
C VAL A 298 8.35 17.16 -20.21
N GLY A 299 9.25 16.84 -21.15
CA GLY A 299 9.46 15.45 -21.59
C GLY A 299 9.96 14.52 -20.49
N GLN A 300 10.83 15.00 -19.59
CA GLN A 300 11.31 14.20 -18.45
C GLN A 300 10.18 13.94 -17.44
N ILE A 301 9.27 14.90 -17.26
CA ILE A 301 8.11 14.77 -16.38
C ILE A 301 7.11 13.78 -16.98
N MET A 302 6.81 13.88 -18.28
CA MET A 302 5.96 12.93 -19.00
C MET A 302 6.49 11.50 -18.86
N GLN A 303 7.78 11.31 -19.14
CA GLN A 303 8.43 10.01 -19.07
C GLN A 303 8.30 9.38 -17.67
N ARG A 304 8.35 10.18 -16.59
CA ARG A 304 8.16 9.68 -15.21
C ARG A 304 6.75 9.15 -14.95
N PHE A 305 5.73 9.73 -15.58
CA PHE A 305 4.35 9.26 -15.44
C PHE A 305 4.12 7.98 -16.25
N GLU A 306 4.59 7.95 -17.49
CA GLU A 306 4.50 6.78 -18.36
C GLU A 306 5.23 5.57 -17.75
N GLN A 307 6.44 5.77 -17.21
CA GLN A 307 7.20 4.72 -16.50
C GLN A 307 6.52 4.20 -15.23
N ARG A 308 5.54 4.93 -14.69
CA ARG A 308 4.74 4.52 -13.53
C ARG A 308 3.38 3.95 -13.93
N CYS A 309 3.24 3.52 -15.17
CA CYS A 309 2.01 2.97 -15.72
C CYS A 309 0.83 3.95 -15.65
N PHE A 310 1.07 5.25 -15.87
CA PHE A 310 0.02 6.22 -16.13
C PHE A 310 -0.05 6.54 -17.61
N LYS A 311 -1.27 6.62 -18.15
CA LYS A 311 -1.53 7.09 -19.50
C LYS A 311 -1.82 8.59 -19.45
N LEU A 312 -1.14 9.37 -20.28
CA LEU A 312 -1.48 10.77 -20.52
C LEU A 312 -2.56 10.82 -21.59
N VAL A 313 -3.75 11.34 -21.24
CA VAL A 313 -4.92 11.37 -22.13
C VAL A 313 -5.21 12.74 -22.74
N GLY A 314 -4.49 13.76 -22.28
CA GLY A 314 -4.56 15.11 -22.83
C GLY A 314 -3.38 15.94 -22.37
N MET A 315 -2.92 16.84 -23.23
CA MET A 315 -1.85 17.78 -22.93
C MET A 315 -2.08 19.07 -23.69
N LYS A 316 -1.87 20.22 -23.04
CA LYS A 316 -1.96 21.54 -23.65
C LYS A 316 -0.90 22.47 -23.06
N MET A 317 -0.15 23.15 -23.92
CA MET A 317 0.64 24.31 -23.51
C MET A 317 -0.23 25.55 -23.64
N LEU A 318 -0.24 26.40 -22.62
CA LEU A 318 -0.98 27.66 -22.66
C LEU A 318 -0.31 28.72 -21.80
N GLN A 319 -0.50 29.98 -22.17
CA GLN A 319 -0.36 31.10 -21.26
C GLN A 319 -1.68 31.19 -20.47
N ALA A 320 -1.66 30.83 -19.18
CA ALA A 320 -2.89 30.80 -18.40
C ALA A 320 -3.33 32.24 -18.06
N PRO A 321 -4.57 32.65 -18.43
CA PRO A 321 -5.07 33.97 -18.07
C PRO A 321 -5.26 34.06 -16.56
N GLU A 322 -5.06 35.26 -16.01
CA GLU A 322 -5.14 35.51 -14.57
C GLU A 322 -6.50 35.12 -13.98
N GLU A 323 -7.59 35.30 -14.73
CA GLU A 323 -8.94 34.92 -14.34
C GLU A 323 -9.06 33.40 -14.06
N LEU A 324 -8.53 32.57 -14.97
CA LEU A 324 -8.54 31.11 -14.81
C LEU A 324 -7.69 30.66 -13.61
N LEU A 325 -6.52 31.28 -13.40
CA LEU A 325 -5.65 30.99 -12.26
C LEU A 325 -6.29 31.46 -10.95
N SER A 326 -7.00 32.57 -10.97
CA SER A 326 -7.71 33.10 -9.80
C SER A 326 -8.84 32.18 -9.37
N GLN A 327 -9.60 31.62 -10.32
CA GLN A 327 -10.58 30.57 -10.06
C GLN A 327 -9.91 29.29 -9.53
N HIS A 328 -8.83 28.83 -10.16
CA HIS A 328 -8.12 27.61 -9.75
C HIS A 328 -7.52 27.70 -8.33
N TYR A 329 -7.05 28.88 -7.92
CA TYR A 329 -6.44 29.14 -6.62
C TYR A 329 -7.37 29.89 -5.64
N GLN A 330 -8.69 29.86 -5.84
CA GLN A 330 -9.64 30.63 -5.03
C GLN A 330 -9.47 30.42 -3.51
N GLU A 331 -9.22 29.18 -3.09
CA GLU A 331 -8.99 28.81 -1.68
C GLU A 331 -7.75 29.46 -1.06
N LEU A 332 -6.78 29.87 -1.89
CA LEU A 332 -5.53 30.48 -1.45
C LEU A 332 -5.59 32.00 -1.39
N ARG A 333 -6.71 32.63 -1.79
CA ARG A 333 -6.83 34.09 -1.94
C ARG A 333 -6.52 34.87 -0.67
N MET A 334 -6.82 34.29 0.51
CA MET A 334 -6.54 34.90 1.81
C MET A 334 -5.09 34.70 2.29
N LYS A 335 -4.26 33.96 1.53
CA LYS A 335 -2.87 33.70 1.92
C LYS A 335 -1.96 34.84 1.45
N PRO A 336 -0.97 35.26 2.27
CA PRO A 336 -0.12 36.41 1.96
C PRO A 336 0.75 36.22 0.70
N PHE A 337 1.00 34.98 0.28
CA PHE A 337 1.78 34.67 -0.92
C PHE A 337 0.95 34.60 -2.21
N TYR A 338 -0.37 34.77 -2.15
CA TYR A 338 -1.26 34.62 -3.30
C TYR A 338 -0.94 35.56 -4.46
N PRO A 339 -0.66 36.88 -4.26
CA PRO A 339 -0.30 37.77 -5.36
C PRO A 339 0.97 37.31 -6.08
N SER A 340 1.98 36.89 -5.32
CA SER A 340 3.23 36.37 -5.88
C SER A 340 3.03 35.05 -6.64
N LEU A 341 2.11 34.20 -6.17
CA LEU A 341 1.74 32.96 -6.85
C LEU A 341 1.08 33.23 -8.20
N LEU A 342 0.11 34.16 -8.26
CA LEU A 342 -0.54 34.54 -9.51
C LEU A 342 0.49 35.11 -10.49
N HIS A 343 1.28 36.09 -10.05
CA HIS A 343 2.32 36.70 -10.88
C HIS A 343 3.32 35.65 -11.43
N TYR A 344 3.74 34.72 -10.59
CA TYR A 344 4.62 33.63 -11.01
C TYR A 344 3.96 32.69 -12.03
N MET A 345 2.69 32.33 -11.84
CA MET A 345 1.95 31.46 -12.77
C MET A 345 1.61 32.15 -14.09
N THR A 346 1.48 33.48 -14.11
CA THR A 346 1.30 34.29 -15.32
C THR A 346 2.62 34.72 -15.96
N SER A 347 3.78 34.46 -15.34
CA SER A 347 5.09 34.90 -15.86
C SER A 347 5.53 34.23 -17.16
N GLY A 348 4.88 33.15 -17.58
CA GLY A 348 5.24 32.40 -18.78
C GLY A 348 4.32 31.21 -19.03
N PRO A 349 4.59 30.44 -20.10
CA PRO A 349 3.71 29.34 -20.50
C PRO A 349 3.77 28.19 -19.49
N ILE A 350 2.62 27.57 -19.26
CA ILE A 350 2.49 26.32 -18.50
C ILE A 350 2.15 25.17 -19.45
N VAL A 351 2.52 23.95 -19.06
CA VAL A 351 2.02 22.74 -19.71
C VAL A 351 1.10 22.01 -18.75
N VAL A 352 -0.17 21.91 -19.10
CA VAL A 352 -1.14 21.10 -18.36
C VAL A 352 -1.30 19.75 -19.03
N MET A 353 -1.36 18.69 -18.25
CA MET A 353 -1.57 17.32 -18.69
C MET A 353 -2.64 16.66 -17.84
N VAL A 354 -3.36 15.70 -18.40
CA VAL A 354 -4.28 14.83 -17.67
C VAL A 354 -3.72 13.43 -17.70
N ARG A 355 -3.43 12.86 -16.52
CA ARG A 355 -3.09 11.44 -16.39
C ARG A 355 -4.30 10.63 -15.93
N VAL A 356 -4.38 9.40 -16.41
CA VAL A 356 -5.23 8.33 -15.87
C VAL A 356 -4.36 7.11 -15.56
N PRO A 357 -4.76 6.22 -14.64
CA PRO A 357 -4.14 4.89 -14.55
C PRO A 357 -4.17 4.23 -15.92
N ALA A 358 -3.05 3.67 -16.37
CA ALA A 358 -3.07 2.87 -17.58
C ALA A 358 -3.95 1.65 -17.32
N SER A 359 -5.13 1.60 -17.95
CA SER A 359 -5.85 0.35 -18.17
C SER A 359 -4.92 -0.54 -18.98
N VAL A 360 -4.49 -1.66 -18.40
CA VAL A 360 -3.62 -2.64 -19.08
C VAL A 360 -4.45 -3.44 -20.07
#